data_AF-A0A974U4W5-F1
#
_entry.id   AF-A0A974U4W5-F1
#
_cell.length_a   1.000
_cell.length_b   1.000
_cell.length_c   1.000
_cell.angle_alpha   90.00
_cell.angle_beta   90.00
_cell.angle_gamma   90.00
#
_symmetry.space_group_name_H-M   'P 1'
#
loop_
_entity.id
_entity.type
_entity.pdbx_description
1 polymer ?
#
loop_
_entity_poly.entity_id
_entity_poly.type
_entity_poly.pdbx_seq_one_letter_code
_entity_poly.pdbx_strand_id
1 'polypeptide(L)'
;MHKLIPILFLFFLLTSCMVKNNSLKNTVKQNIIITKITQGGVKDIVFHDNGSDFYYINRGLENGLNLDSLNAKVLNKTVTLHLAKLIGGATSEHIAQLTLGDEIIYTEFK
;
A
#
# COMPACT_ATOMS: atom_id res chain seq x y z
N MET A 1 -37.88 21.68 8.88
CA MET A 1 -37.33 20.55 8.08
C MET A 1 -35.85 20.43 8.41
N HIS A 2 -35.51 19.46 9.27
CA HIS A 2 -34.18 19.34 9.85
C HIS A 2 -33.13 18.98 8.80
N LYS A 3 -32.00 19.68 8.85
CA LYS A 3 -30.77 19.46 8.07
C LYS A 3 -30.11 18.12 8.46
N LEU A 4 -30.78 16.99 8.23
CA LEU A 4 -30.29 15.62 8.50
C LEU A 4 -29.48 15.02 7.34
N ILE A 5 -29.46 15.70 6.19
CA ILE A 5 -28.74 15.27 4.97
C ILE A 5 -27.20 15.32 5.06
N PRO A 6 -26.52 16.24 5.82
CA PRO A 6 -25.07 16.32 5.74
C PRO A 6 -24.35 15.16 6.44
N ILE A 7 -24.98 14.50 7.43
CA ILE A 7 -24.37 13.39 8.19
C ILE A 7 -24.30 12.12 7.36
N LEU A 8 -25.36 11.80 6.59
CA LEU A 8 -25.41 10.60 5.76
C LEU A 8 -24.43 10.69 4.58
N PHE A 9 -24.27 11.88 3.99
CA PHE A 9 -23.30 12.11 2.91
C PHE A 9 -21.86 12.02 3.42
N LEU A 10 -21.57 12.55 4.61
CA LEU A 10 -20.25 12.43 5.24
C LEU A 10 -19.90 10.97 5.57
N PHE A 11 -20.86 10.17 6.02
CA PHE A 11 -20.66 8.74 6.28
C PHE A 11 -20.31 7.95 5.00
N PHE A 12 -20.92 8.31 3.87
CA PHE A 12 -20.63 7.67 2.57
C PHE A 12 -19.23 8.04 2.05
N LEU A 13 -18.75 9.26 2.32
CA LEU A 13 -17.37 9.66 1.98
C LEU A 13 -16.35 8.87 2.80
N LEU A 14 -16.63 8.61 4.09
CA LEU A 14 -15.73 7.88 4.99
C LEU A 14 -15.54 6.41 4.58
N THR A 15 -16.57 5.74 4.05
CA THR A 15 -16.45 4.33 3.63
C THR A 15 -15.66 4.14 2.34
N SER A 16 -15.62 5.16 1.47
CA SER A 16 -14.89 5.09 0.19
C SER A 16 -13.36 5.03 0.33
N CYS A 17 -12.82 5.49 1.46
CA CYS A 17 -11.39 5.41 1.78
C CYS A 17 -11.01 4.16 2.57
N MET A 18 -11.94 3.23 2.81
CA MET A 18 -11.62 1.99 3.51
C MET A 18 -11.05 0.96 2.53
N VAL A 19 -10.00 0.27 2.95
CA VAL A 19 -9.44 -0.87 2.22
C VAL A 19 -10.29 -2.11 2.49
N LYS A 20 -10.56 -2.95 1.47
CA LYS A 20 -11.21 -4.24 1.65
C LYS A 20 -10.32 -5.18 2.46
N ASN A 21 -10.90 -6.19 3.13
CA ASN A 21 -10.10 -7.18 3.87
C ASN A 21 -8.93 -7.73 3.02
N ASN A 22 -7.73 -7.64 3.57
CA ASN A 22 -6.49 -7.94 2.87
C ASN A 22 -6.38 -9.45 2.68
N SER A 23 -6.63 -9.88 1.45
CA SER A 23 -6.36 -11.22 0.97
C SER A 23 -5.78 -11.11 -0.43
N LEU A 24 -4.98 -12.11 -0.85
CA LEU A 24 -4.44 -12.17 -2.21
C LEU A 24 -5.52 -11.93 -3.29
N LYS A 25 -6.73 -12.46 -3.09
CA LYS A 25 -7.86 -12.32 -4.03
C LYS A 25 -8.36 -10.88 -4.19
N ASN A 26 -8.13 -10.03 -3.18
CA ASN A 26 -8.56 -8.64 -3.17
C ASN A 26 -7.44 -7.65 -3.54
N THR A 27 -6.34 -8.15 -4.12
CA THR A 27 -5.22 -7.30 -4.56
C THR A 27 -5.11 -7.22 -6.07
N VAL A 28 -4.42 -6.19 -6.55
CA VAL A 28 -3.94 -6.08 -7.93
C VAL A 28 -2.43 -6.27 -7.92
N LYS A 29 -1.94 -7.12 -8.82
CA LYS A 29 -0.50 -7.33 -8.99
C LYS A 29 0.09 -6.24 -9.87
N GLN A 30 1.22 -5.69 -9.47
CA GLN A 30 1.98 -4.74 -10.28
C GLN A 30 3.48 -5.03 -10.17
N ASN A 31 4.18 -5.05 -11.30
CA ASN A 31 5.62 -5.19 -11.34
C ASN A 31 6.26 -3.83 -11.55
N ILE A 32 7.17 -3.43 -10.66
CA ILE A 32 7.88 -2.15 -10.73
C ILE A 32 9.36 -2.32 -10.45
N ILE A 33 10.18 -1.38 -10.93
CA ILE A 33 11.59 -1.25 -10.54
C ILE A 33 11.66 -0.23 -9.42
N ILE A 34 12.22 -0.59 -8.26
CA ILE A 34 12.37 0.33 -7.13
C ILE A 34 13.55 1.25 -7.36
N THR A 35 13.32 2.56 -7.43
CA THR A 35 14.38 3.56 -7.62
C THR A 35 14.76 4.28 -6.34
N LYS A 36 13.82 4.33 -5.39
CA LYS A 36 13.98 5.04 -4.13
C LYS A 36 13.06 4.46 -3.07
N ILE A 37 13.52 4.43 -1.84
CA ILE A 37 12.72 4.07 -0.67
C ILE A 37 12.88 5.19 0.37
N THR A 38 11.76 5.69 0.88
CA THR A 38 11.72 6.79 1.85
C THR A 38 10.76 6.48 2.98
N GLN A 39 10.93 7.15 4.12
CA GLN A 39 9.84 7.27 5.09
C GLN A 39 8.79 8.25 4.57
N GLY A 40 7.51 7.91 4.74
CA GLY A 40 6.38 8.79 4.50
C GLY A 40 5.46 8.89 5.73
N GLY A 41 4.66 9.96 5.79
CA GLY A 41 3.56 10.10 6.75
C GLY A 41 3.93 9.76 8.20
N VAL A 42 3.06 8.96 8.85
CA VAL A 42 3.26 8.48 10.22
C VAL A 42 3.94 7.11 10.18
N LYS A 43 5.24 7.12 9.85
CA LYS A 43 6.12 5.93 9.87
C LYS A 43 5.85 4.88 8.78
N ASP A 44 5.37 5.34 7.63
CA ASP A 44 5.16 4.49 6.45
C ASP A 44 6.48 4.25 5.72
N ILE A 45 6.57 3.12 5.03
CA ILE A 45 7.62 2.87 4.03
C ILE A 45 7.04 3.22 2.67
N VAL A 46 7.68 4.12 1.94
CA VAL A 46 7.26 4.54 0.59
C VAL A 46 8.30 4.11 -0.44
N PHE A 47 7.85 3.42 -1.47
CA PHE A 47 8.61 2.93 -2.61
C PHE A 47 8.26 3.76 -3.84
N HIS A 48 9.26 4.18 -4.60
CA HIS A 48 9.08 4.96 -5.83
C HIS A 48 9.54 4.14 -7.03
N ASP A 49 8.86 4.30 -8.15
CA ASP A 49 9.24 3.70 -9.42
C ASP A 49 10.12 4.65 -10.26
N ASN A 50 10.34 4.33 -11.55
CA ASN A 50 11.09 5.18 -12.46
C ASN A 50 10.31 6.43 -12.92
N GLY A 51 9.01 6.49 -12.64
CA GLY A 51 8.12 7.58 -13.00
C GLY A 51 7.82 8.51 -11.82
N SER A 52 6.56 8.93 -11.73
CA SER A 52 6.05 9.78 -10.65
C SER A 52 5.26 9.00 -9.60
N ASP A 53 5.14 7.67 -9.76
CA ASP A 53 4.26 6.86 -8.94
C ASP A 53 4.96 6.43 -7.65
N PHE A 54 4.16 6.30 -6.58
CA PHE A 54 4.63 5.86 -5.28
C PHE A 54 3.66 4.86 -4.66
N TYR A 55 4.22 3.92 -3.92
CA TYR A 55 3.50 2.83 -3.27
C TYR A 55 3.94 2.74 -1.82
N TYR A 56 3.06 2.35 -0.90
CA TYR A 56 3.39 2.43 0.52
C TYR A 56 2.98 1.20 1.33
N ILE A 57 3.80 0.87 2.33
CA ILE A 57 3.44 -0.02 3.44
C ILE A 57 3.07 0.86 4.63
N ASN A 58 1.82 0.79 5.05
CA ASN A 58 1.30 1.55 6.17
C ASN A 58 1.96 1.12 7.50
N ARG A 59 2.44 2.09 8.28
CA ARG A 59 3.13 1.88 9.57
C ARG A 59 4.27 0.87 9.51
N GLY A 60 4.93 0.72 8.36
CA GLY A 60 5.97 -0.29 8.18
C GLY A 60 7.11 -0.19 9.20
N LEU A 61 7.57 1.03 9.53
CA LEU A 61 8.63 1.21 10.52
C LEU A 61 8.18 0.87 11.94
N GLU A 62 6.90 1.10 12.27
CA GLU A 62 6.34 0.73 13.58
C GLU A 62 6.21 -0.79 13.74
N ASN A 63 5.98 -1.49 12.63
CA ASN A 63 5.90 -2.94 12.55
C ASN A 63 7.26 -3.64 12.36
N GLY A 64 8.36 -2.91 12.57
CA GLY A 64 9.72 -3.47 12.58
C GLY A 64 10.40 -3.56 11.20
N LEU A 65 9.81 -3.01 10.14
CA LEU A 65 10.55 -2.85 8.87
C LEU A 65 11.63 -1.78 9.03
N ASN A 66 12.71 -1.93 8.28
CA ASN A 66 13.86 -1.05 8.31
C ASN A 66 14.24 -0.59 6.90
N LEU A 67 14.46 0.71 6.71
CA LEU A 67 14.76 1.29 5.40
C LEU A 67 16.08 0.77 4.83
N ASP A 68 17.13 0.64 5.63
CA ASP A 68 18.45 0.21 5.14
C ASP A 68 18.40 -1.24 4.65
N SER A 69 17.72 -2.10 5.40
CA SER A 69 17.50 -3.51 5.06
C SER A 69 16.69 -3.65 3.77
N LEU A 70 15.63 -2.86 3.62
CA LEU A 70 14.82 -2.83 2.40
C LEU A 70 15.61 -2.28 1.21
N ASN A 71 16.37 -1.20 1.38
CA ASN A 71 17.23 -0.65 0.33
C ASN A 71 18.24 -1.69 -0.15
N ALA A 72 18.95 -2.35 0.77
CA ALA A 72 19.90 -3.40 0.40
C ALA A 72 19.24 -4.59 -0.32
N LYS A 73 17.98 -4.90 0.02
CA LYS A 73 17.27 -6.05 -0.52
C LYS A 73 16.66 -5.79 -1.91
N VAL A 74 15.95 -4.66 -2.10
CA VAL A 74 15.07 -4.44 -3.26
C VAL A 74 15.39 -3.21 -4.12
N LEU A 75 16.29 -2.32 -3.72
CA LEU A 75 16.65 -1.16 -4.54
C LEU A 75 17.25 -1.58 -5.89
N ASN A 76 16.85 -0.89 -6.96
CA ASN A 76 17.19 -1.15 -8.36
C ASN A 76 16.81 -2.56 -8.85
N LYS A 77 15.86 -3.23 -8.19
CA LYS A 77 15.35 -4.54 -8.61
C LYS A 77 13.89 -4.43 -9.03
N THR A 78 13.48 -5.33 -9.91
CA THR A 78 12.07 -5.54 -10.24
C THR A 78 11.42 -6.34 -9.12
N VAL A 79 10.39 -5.77 -8.50
CA VAL A 79 9.58 -6.41 -7.46
C VAL A 79 8.15 -6.61 -7.93
N THR A 80 7.42 -7.52 -7.28
CA THR A 80 5.98 -7.64 -7.45
C THR A 80 5.28 -7.05 -6.23
N LEU A 81 4.42 -6.05 -6.48
CA LEU A 81 3.51 -5.48 -5.49
C LEU A 81 2.15 -6.15 -5.60
N HIS A 82 1.55 -6.42 -4.45
CA HIS A 82 0.14 -6.76 -4.32
C HIS A 82 -0.58 -5.58 -3.68
N LEU A 83 -1.20 -4.75 -4.51
CA LEU A 83 -1.85 -3.51 -4.11
C LEU A 83 -3.28 -3.75 -3.64
N ALA A 84 -3.62 -3.21 -2.48
CA ALA A 84 -4.93 -3.41 -1.87
C ALA A 84 -6.03 -2.64 -2.63
N LYS A 85 -7.22 -3.23 -2.72
CA LYS A 85 -8.40 -2.57 -3.29
C LYS A 85 -9.22 -1.85 -2.23
N LEU A 86 -9.70 -0.67 -2.57
CA LEU A 86 -10.67 0.07 -1.77
C LEU A 86 -12.06 -0.59 -1.82
N ILE A 87 -12.90 -0.27 -0.85
CA ILE A 87 -14.34 -0.51 -0.93
C ILE A 87 -14.87 0.27 -2.14
N GLY A 88 -15.43 -0.45 -3.13
CA GLY A 88 -15.78 0.10 -4.45
C GLY A 88 -14.93 -0.43 -5.60
N GLY A 89 -13.80 -1.10 -5.33
CA GLY A 89 -13.03 -1.85 -6.31
C GLY A 89 -11.88 -1.09 -6.98
N ALA A 90 -11.74 0.21 -6.71
CA ALA A 90 -10.56 0.97 -7.10
C ALA A 90 -9.29 0.41 -6.44
N THR A 91 -8.17 0.45 -7.16
CA THR A 91 -6.86 0.08 -6.63
C THR A 91 -6.30 1.25 -5.82
N SER A 92 -5.73 0.97 -4.66
CA SER A 92 -4.98 1.95 -3.87
C SER A 92 -3.48 1.69 -4.02
N GLU A 93 -2.67 2.67 -3.64
CA GLU A 93 -1.20 2.53 -3.60
C GLU A 93 -0.69 1.77 -2.35
N HIS A 94 -1.59 1.26 -1.51
CA HIS A 94 -1.25 0.47 -0.32
C HIS A 94 -0.75 -0.92 -0.73
N ILE A 95 0.48 -1.24 -0.37
CA ILE A 95 1.12 -2.54 -0.57
C ILE A 95 0.68 -3.48 0.55
N ALA A 96 -0.14 -4.48 0.22
CA ALA A 96 -0.50 -5.55 1.14
C ALA A 96 0.52 -6.71 1.13
N GLN A 97 1.28 -6.88 0.04
CA GLN A 97 2.41 -7.80 -0.03
C GLN A 97 3.44 -7.32 -1.05
N LEU A 98 4.72 -7.52 -0.74
CA LEU A 98 5.87 -7.25 -1.59
C LEU A 98 6.67 -8.54 -1.77
N THR A 99 6.95 -8.92 -3.02
CA THR A 99 7.83 -10.05 -3.33
C THR A 99 8.98 -9.66 -4.26
N LEU A 100 10.10 -10.37 -4.12
CA LEU A 100 11.24 -10.31 -5.02
C LEU A 100 11.43 -11.71 -5.62
N GLY A 101 10.94 -11.93 -6.85
CA GLY A 101 10.77 -13.28 -7.38
C GLY A 101 9.81 -14.08 -6.50
N ASP A 102 10.27 -15.24 -6.03
CA ASP A 102 9.50 -16.15 -5.16
C ASP A 102 9.64 -15.80 -3.67
N GLU A 103 10.52 -14.88 -3.29
CA GLU A 103 10.73 -14.47 -1.90
C GLU A 103 9.69 -13.43 -1.48
N ILE A 104 8.94 -13.73 -0.41
CA ILE A 104 8.06 -12.75 0.24
C ILE A 104 8.90 -11.88 1.16
N ILE A 105 9.02 -10.59 0.81
CA ILE A 105 9.76 -9.59 1.60
C ILE A 105 8.87 -9.02 2.71
N TYR A 106 7.57 -8.85 2.40
CA TYR A 106 6.58 -8.34 3.34
C TYR A 106 5.21 -8.87 2.94
N THR A 107 4.36 -9.19 3.92
CA THR A 107 2.96 -9.54 3.70
C THR A 107 2.09 -9.19 4.90
N GLU A 108 0.90 -8.69 4.64
CA GLU A 108 -0.18 -8.55 5.62
C GLU A 108 -1.07 -9.78 5.69
N PHE A 109 -0.89 -10.74 4.76
CA PHE A 109 -1.66 -11.97 4.74
C PHE A 109 -1.12 -12.93 5.82
N LYS A 110 -2.02 -13.43 6.66
CA LYS A 110 -1.75 -14.48 7.66
C LYS A 110 -2.12 -15.85 7.11
#